data_AF-A0A2T3FX11-F1
#
_entry.id   AF-A0A2T3FX11-F1
#
_cell.length_a   1.000
_cell.length_b   1.000
_cell.length_c   1.000
_cell.angle_alpha   90.00
_cell.angle_beta   90.00
_cell.angle_gamma   90.00
#
_symmetry.space_group_name_H-M   'P 1'
#
loop_
_entity.id
_entity.type
_entity.pdbx_description
1 polymer ?
#
loop_
_entity_poly.entity_id
_entity_poly.type
_entity_poly.pdbx_seq_one_letter_code
_entity_poly.pdbx_strand_id
1 'polypeptide(L)'
;MNEKLVLKRSALIFLIGFVIFLIVGFIMKSVSYPLGFLLGYLFNLAIFYVIIITSDMILNLKKSTSLIILLNIVKLAIYAIGFLIAIFIPKWFNLIGVLFGYMVIKITIYIVSYQMKEVKE
;
A
#
# COMPACT_ATOMS: atom_id res chain seq x y z
N MET A 1 -13.14 -8.00 -8.49
CA MET A 1 -12.35 -8.56 -7.37
C MET A 1 -12.90 -8.00 -6.08
N ASN A 2 -13.12 -8.81 -5.04
CA ASN A 2 -13.74 -8.33 -3.81
C ASN A 2 -12.76 -7.48 -2.99
N GLU A 3 -12.98 -6.17 -2.90
CA GLU A 3 -12.17 -5.22 -2.14
C GLU A 3 -12.05 -5.56 -0.65
N LYS A 4 -13.14 -6.03 -0.01
CA LYS A 4 -13.15 -6.42 1.40
C LYS A 4 -12.23 -7.62 1.65
N LEU A 5 -12.14 -8.53 0.67
CA LEU A 5 -11.23 -9.67 0.73
C LEU A 5 -9.77 -9.21 0.63
N VAL A 6 -9.46 -8.29 -0.27
CA VAL A 6 -8.10 -7.73 -0.43
C VAL A 6 -7.66 -7.01 0.84
N LEU A 7 -8.52 -6.18 1.45
CA LEU A 7 -8.22 -5.51 2.72
C LEU A 7 -7.99 -6.50 3.88
N LYS A 8 -8.79 -7.56 3.96
CA LYS A 8 -8.63 -8.58 5.01
C LYS A 8 -7.32 -9.36 4.83
N ARG A 9 -6.99 -9.73 3.59
CA ARG A 9 -5.74 -10.43 3.28
C ARG A 9 -4.52 -9.53 3.42
N SER A 10 -4.64 -8.25 3.09
CA SER A 10 -3.54 -7.30 3.22
C SER A 10 -3.17 -7.07 4.68
N ALA A 11 -4.14 -7.11 5.59
CA ALA A 11 -3.86 -7.04 7.03
C ALA A 11 -3.00 -8.22 7.52
N LEU A 12 -3.21 -9.44 6.99
CA LEU A 12 -2.39 -10.60 7.31
C LEU A 12 -0.97 -10.47 6.75
N ILE A 13 -0.84 -10.07 5.48
CA ILE A 13 0.47 -9.86 4.83
C ILE A 13 1.22 -8.71 5.50
N PHE A 14 0.51 -7.65 5.89
CA PHE A 14 1.04 -6.56 6.71
C PHE A 14 1.59 -7.09 8.03
N LEU A 15 0.84 -7.92 8.76
CA LEU A 15 1.28 -8.44 10.05
C LEU A 15 2.56 -9.27 9.93
N ILE A 16 2.65 -10.13 8.92
CA ILE A 16 3.87 -10.92 8.63
C ILE A 16 5.04 -9.97 8.32
N GLY A 17 4.84 -9.01 7.42
CA GLY A 17 5.87 -8.00 7.09
C GLY A 17 6.29 -7.16 8.30
N PHE A 18 5.34 -6.79 9.16
CA PHE A 18 5.58 -5.99 10.35
C PHE A 18 6.46 -6.74 11.36
N VAL A 19 6.23 -8.04 11.58
CA VAL A 19 7.09 -8.87 12.43
C VAL A 19 8.52 -8.93 11.88
N ILE A 20 8.68 -9.09 10.57
CA ILE A 20 10.01 -9.07 9.93
C ILE A 20 10.71 -7.72 10.17
N PHE A 21 10.00 -6.61 9.95
CA PHE A 21 10.57 -5.28 10.16
C PHE A 21 10.81 -4.94 11.63
N LEU A 22 10.09 -5.54 12.58
CA LEU A 22 10.42 -5.47 14.00
C LEU A 22 11.75 -6.15 14.32
N ILE A 23 11.98 -7.35 13.77
CA ILE A 23 13.27 -8.07 13.93
C ILE A 23 14.41 -7.27 13.31
N VAL A 24 14.22 -6.73 12.09
CA VAL A 24 15.20 -5.86 11.43
C VAL A 24 15.47 -4.61 12.27
N GLY A 25 14.42 -3.97 12.79
CA GLY A 25 14.54 -2.80 13.67
C GLY A 25 15.31 -3.11 14.95
N PHE A 26 15.14 -4.31 15.52
CA PHE A 26 15.89 -4.77 16.68
C PHE A 26 17.38 -4.96 16.36
N ILE A 27 17.71 -5.65 15.26
CA ILE A 27 19.09 -5.88 14.81
C ILE A 27 19.80 -4.55 14.53
N MET A 28 19.12 -3.64 13.82
CA MET A 28 19.64 -2.32 13.45
C MET A 28 19.57 -1.31 14.60
N LYS A 29 19.05 -1.70 15.77
CA LYS A 29 18.83 -0.84 16.95
C LYS A 29 18.07 0.46 16.61
N SER A 30 17.12 0.39 15.68
CA SER A 30 16.36 1.54 15.21
C SER A 30 14.88 1.23 15.03
N VAL A 31 14.04 1.99 15.72
CA VAL A 31 12.58 1.92 15.63
C VAL A 31 12.06 2.48 14.29
N SER A 32 12.93 3.17 13.53
CA SER A 32 12.57 3.79 12.24
C SER A 32 12.11 2.79 11.18
N TYR A 33 12.61 1.55 11.23
CA TYR A 33 12.26 0.48 10.28
C TYR A 33 10.80 0.02 10.41
N PRO A 34 10.34 -0.48 11.57
CA PRO A 34 8.94 -0.90 11.73
C PRO A 34 7.97 0.29 11.61
N LEU A 35 8.33 1.48 12.09
CA LEU A 35 7.49 2.67 11.93
C LEU A 35 7.41 3.15 10.47
N GLY A 36 8.51 3.10 9.73
CA GLY A 36 8.51 3.36 8.29
C GLY A 36 7.60 2.39 7.55
N PHE A 37 7.67 1.10 7.88
CA PHE A 37 6.79 0.09 7.27
C PHE A 37 5.31 0.32 7.58
N LEU A 38 4.97 0.64 8.83
CA LEU A 38 3.62 1.04 9.23
C LEU A 38 3.13 2.24 8.41
N LEU A 39 3.95 3.30 8.34
CA LEU A 39 3.61 4.52 7.62
C LEU A 39 3.35 4.25 6.13
N GLY A 40 4.25 3.50 5.48
CA GLY A 40 4.09 3.09 4.09
C GLY A 40 2.80 2.31 3.85
N TYR A 41 2.44 1.40 4.77
CA TYR A 41 1.19 0.63 4.67
C TYR A 41 -0.06 1.52 4.79
N LEU A 42 -0.08 2.48 5.72
CA LEU A 42 -1.20 3.41 5.88
C LEU A 42 -1.44 4.25 4.62
N PHE A 43 -0.37 4.80 4.03
CA PHE A 43 -0.49 5.51 2.76
C PHE A 43 -0.90 4.58 1.62
N ASN A 44 -0.41 3.33 1.61
CA ASN A 44 -0.82 2.34 0.62
C ASN A 44 -2.32 2.07 0.67
N LEU A 45 -2.92 1.98 1.87
CA LEU A 45 -4.37 1.83 2.04
C LEU A 45 -5.14 3.01 1.45
N ALA A 46 -4.68 4.24 1.71
CA ALA A 46 -5.28 5.44 1.12
C ALA A 46 -5.20 5.42 -0.42
N ILE A 47 -4.05 5.04 -0.98
CA ILE A 47 -3.87 4.87 -2.42
C ILE A 47 -4.80 3.79 -2.99
N PHE A 48 -4.94 2.68 -2.28
CA PHE A 48 -5.83 1.60 -2.70
C PHE A 48 -7.28 2.05 -2.76
N TYR A 49 -7.72 2.89 -1.81
CA TYR A 49 -9.05 3.50 -1.85
C TYR A 49 -9.23 4.40 -3.09
N VAL A 50 -8.23 5.24 -3.41
CA VAL A 50 -8.25 6.06 -4.64
C VAL A 50 -8.33 5.17 -5.89
N ILE A 51 -7.65 4.02 -5.90
CA ILE A 51 -7.69 3.05 -7.01
C ILE A 51 -9.08 2.43 -7.15
N ILE A 52 -9.76 2.05 -6.06
CA ILE A 52 -11.12 1.51 -6.11
C ILE A 52 -12.07 2.53 -6.73
N ILE A 53 -12.08 3.76 -6.21
CA ILE A 53 -12.92 4.85 -6.74
C ILE A 53 -12.65 5.07 -8.23
N THR A 54 -11.37 5.14 -8.62
CA THR A 54 -10.99 5.35 -10.02
C THR A 54 -11.46 4.19 -10.89
N SER A 55 -11.36 2.95 -10.41
CA SER A 55 -11.79 1.76 -11.13
C SER A 55 -13.31 1.72 -11.31
N ASP A 56 -14.07 2.04 -10.27
CA ASP A 56 -15.53 2.13 -10.33
C ASP A 56 -15.98 3.25 -11.29
N MET A 57 -15.26 4.36 -11.33
CA MET A 57 -15.54 5.46 -12.26
C MET A 57 -15.29 5.07 -13.71
N ILE A 58 -14.23 4.29 -13.98
CA ILE A 58 -13.93 3.76 -15.31
C ILE A 58 -15.00 2.76 -15.74
N LEU A 59 -15.36 1.83 -14.85
CA LEU A 59 -16.36 0.80 -15.13
C LEU A 59 -17.77 1.37 -15.33
N ASN A 60 -18.12 2.43 -14.60
CA ASN A 60 -19.45 3.05 -14.70
C ASN A 60 -19.67 3.92 -15.95
N LEU A 61 -18.75 4.00 -16.92
CA LEU A 61 -18.85 4.64 -18.26
C LEU A 61 -19.42 6.08 -18.31
N LYS A 62 -19.71 6.73 -17.17
CA LYS A 62 -20.51 7.96 -17.08
C LYS A 62 -19.73 9.19 -16.61
N LYS A 63 -18.40 9.12 -16.47
CA LYS A 63 -17.60 10.24 -15.96
C LYS A 63 -16.48 10.67 -16.90
N SER A 64 -16.12 11.95 -16.80
CA SER A 64 -15.13 12.61 -17.64
C SER A 64 -13.73 12.02 -17.44
N THR A 65 -13.01 11.86 -18.55
CA THR A 65 -11.59 11.48 -18.57
C THR A 65 -10.71 12.40 -17.71
N SER A 66 -11.08 13.68 -17.60
CA SER A 66 -10.39 14.67 -16.76
C SER A 66 -10.37 14.31 -15.27
N LEU A 67 -11.46 13.76 -14.73
CA LEU A 67 -11.52 13.36 -13.32
C LEU A 67 -10.62 12.15 -13.02
N ILE A 68 -10.53 11.21 -13.97
CA ILE A 68 -9.65 10.04 -13.84
C ILE A 68 -8.19 10.49 -13.81
N ILE A 69 -7.81 11.43 -14.68
CA ILE A 69 -6.46 12.01 -14.70
C ILE A 69 -6.16 12.71 -13.36
N LEU A 70 -7.10 13.50 -12.83
CA LEU A 70 -6.94 14.17 -11.54
C LEU A 70 -6.72 13.18 -10.40
N LEU A 71 -7.52 12.11 -10.32
CA LEU A 71 -7.36 11.08 -9.28
C LEU A 71 -6.02 10.35 -9.37
N ASN A 72 -5.49 10.14 -10.58
CA ASN A 72 -4.15 9.59 -10.77
C ASN A 72 -3.04 10.54 -10.28
N ILE A 73 -3.19 11.85 -10.47
CA ILE A 73 -2.25 12.85 -9.93
C ILE A 73 -2.32 12.86 -8.40
N VAL A 74 -3.53 12.83 -7.82
CA VAL A 74 -3.72 12.73 -6.36
C VAL A 74 -3.05 11.48 -5.81
N LYS A 75 -3.25 10.33 -6.45
CA LYS A 75 -2.57 9.07 -6.10
C LYS A 75 -1.04 9.24 -6.08
N LEU A 76 -0.47 9.88 -7.09
CA LEU A 76 0.98 10.12 -7.16
C LEU A 76 1.46 11.06 -6.06
N ALA A 77 0.70 12.11 -5.75
CA ALA A 77 1.00 13.03 -4.65
C ALA A 77 1.00 12.31 -3.29
N ILE A 78 0.05 11.40 -3.05
CA ILE A 78 0.00 10.60 -1.82
C ILE A 78 1.27 9.73 -1.68
N TYR A 79 1.70 9.08 -2.78
CA TYR A 79 2.97 8.33 -2.77
C TYR A 79 4.16 9.23 -2.39
N ALA A 80 4.26 10.39 -3.04
CA ALA A 80 5.34 11.34 -2.79
C ALA A 80 5.37 11.83 -1.33
N ILE A 81 4.22 12.15 -0.76
CA ILE A 81 4.11 12.62 0.64
C ILE A 81 4.68 11.58 1.62
N GLY A 82 4.32 10.30 1.49
CA GLY A 82 4.85 9.28 2.40
C GLY A 82 6.37 9.10 2.30
N PHE A 83 6.95 9.25 1.11
CA PHE A 83 8.41 9.26 0.95
C PHE A 83 9.06 10.54 1.49
N LEU A 84 8.45 11.70 1.26
CA LEU A 84 8.94 12.97 1.80
C LEU A 84 8.98 12.94 3.33
N ILE A 85 7.96 12.39 4.00
CA ILE A 85 7.94 12.23 5.46
C ILE A 85 9.14 11.39 5.93
N ALA A 86 9.48 10.31 5.22
CA ALA A 86 10.65 9.50 5.55
C ALA A 86 11.98 10.24 5.35
N ILE A 87 12.08 11.09 4.33
CA ILE A 87 13.28 11.89 4.06
C ILE A 87 13.45 13.00 5.10
N PHE A 88 12.36 13.69 5.46
CA PHE A 88 12.41 14.82 6.40
C PHE A 88 12.49 14.39 7.87
N ILE A 89 12.01 13.19 8.22
CA ILE A 89 12.00 12.69 9.60
C ILE A 89 12.65 11.28 9.68
N PRO A 90 13.94 11.15 9.28
CA PRO A 90 14.61 9.85 9.18
C PRO A 90 14.82 9.16 10.53
N LYS A 91 14.81 9.93 11.63
CA LYS A 91 14.88 9.39 13.00
C LYS A 91 13.68 8.48 13.32
N TRP A 92 12.51 8.78 12.78
CA TRP A 92 11.27 8.07 13.06
C TRP A 92 10.82 7.17 11.92
N PHE A 93 11.17 7.49 10.67
CA PHE A 93 10.68 6.76 9.51
C PHE A 93 11.82 6.41 8.57
N ASN A 94 12.06 5.12 8.38
CA ASN A 94 13.05 4.64 7.43
C ASN A 94 12.45 4.55 6.01
N LEU A 95 13.18 5.06 5.01
CA LEU A 95 12.77 5.03 3.60
C LEU A 95 12.54 3.61 3.09
N ILE A 96 13.38 2.65 3.48
CA ILE A 96 13.25 1.23 3.09
C ILE A 96 11.97 0.66 3.69
N GLY A 97 11.70 0.95 4.97
CA GLY A 97 10.46 0.56 5.62
C GLY A 97 9.24 1.06 4.84
N VAL A 98 9.20 2.36 4.52
CA VAL A 98 8.10 2.97 3.76
C VAL A 98 7.93 2.33 2.38
N LEU A 99 9.03 2.08 1.66
CA LEU A 99 9.00 1.41 0.36
C LEU A 99 8.33 0.04 0.43
N PHE A 100 8.72 -0.80 1.39
CA PHE A 100 8.13 -2.13 1.56
C PHE A 100 6.69 -2.06 2.04
N GLY A 101 6.32 -1.08 2.88
CA GLY A 101 4.93 -0.83 3.26
C GLY A 101 4.03 -0.53 2.04
N TYR A 102 4.56 0.22 1.06
CA TYR A 102 3.87 0.48 -0.21
C TYR A 102 3.71 -0.75 -1.11
N MET A 103 4.44 -1.83 -0.88
CA MET A 103 4.30 -3.04 -1.68
C MET A 103 3.23 -4.01 -1.16
N VAL A 104 2.85 -3.90 0.12
CA VAL A 104 1.94 -4.86 0.79
C VAL A 104 0.66 -5.12 0.00
N ILE A 105 -0.05 -4.07 -0.43
CA ILE A 105 -1.32 -4.24 -1.16
C ILE A 105 -1.10 -4.81 -2.57
N LYS A 106 -0.02 -4.43 -3.27
CA LYS A 106 0.31 -5.02 -4.59
C LYS A 106 0.58 -6.51 -4.48
N ILE A 107 1.37 -6.91 -3.48
CA ILE A 107 1.65 -8.31 -3.18
C ILE A 107 0.35 -9.04 -2.83
N THR A 108 -0.51 -8.43 -2.03
CA THR A 108 -1.82 -8.98 -1.67
C THR A 108 -2.69 -9.25 -2.88
N ILE A 109 -2.80 -8.28 -3.79
CA ILE A 109 -3.57 -8.41 -5.03
C ILE A 109 -3.00 -9.54 -5.88
N TYR A 110 -1.67 -9.64 -5.98
CA TYR A 110 -1.02 -10.70 -6.75
C TYR A 110 -1.32 -12.10 -6.18
N ILE A 111 -1.18 -12.29 -4.87
CA ILE A 111 -1.48 -13.55 -4.18
C ILE A 111 -2.96 -13.92 -4.32
N VAL A 112 -3.86 -12.97 -4.06
CA VAL A 112 -5.32 -13.21 -4.17
C VAL A 112 -5.71 -13.56 -5.61
N SER A 113 -5.13 -12.87 -6.60
CA SER A 113 -5.36 -13.15 -8.02
C SER A 113 -4.90 -14.56 -8.40
N TYR A 114 -3.73 -14.98 -7.91
CA TYR A 114 -3.20 -16.33 -8.15
C TYR A 114 -4.10 -17.43 -7.56
N GLN A 115 -4.50 -17.28 -6.29
CA GLN A 115 -5.39 -18.24 -5.62
C GLN A 115 -6.76 -18.35 -6.27
N MET A 116 -7.31 -17.27 -6.83
CA MET A 116 -8.57 -17.32 -7.57
C MET A 116 -8.45 -17.99 -8.94
N LYS A 117 -7.23 -18.07 -9.49
CA LYS A 117 -6.96 -18.73 -10.77
C LYS A 117 -6.91 -20.25 -10.61
N GLU A 118 -6.29 -20.73 -9.53
CA GLU A 118 -6.21 -22.16 -9.21
C GLU A 118 -7.57 -22.79 -8.86
N VAL A 119 -8.52 -22.03 -8.29
CA VAL A 119 -9.86 -22.55 -7.92
C VAL A 119 -10.79 -22.73 -9.14
N LYS A 120 -10.39 -22.26 -10.32
CA LYS A 120 -11.18 -22.38 -11.56
C LYS A 120 -10.74 -23.56 -12.45
N GLU A 121 -9.68 -24.26 -12.07
CA GLU A 121 -9.26 -25.53 -12.67
C GLU A 121 -9.79 -26.71 -11.83
#